data_AF-A0A817UL27-F1
#
_entry.id   AF-A0A817UL27-F1
#
_cell.length_a   1.000
_cell.length_b   1.000
_cell.length_c   1.000
_cell.angle_alpha   90.00
_cell.angle_beta   90.00
_cell.angle_gamma   90.00
#
_symmetry.space_group_name_H-M   'P 1'
#
loop_
_entity.id
_entity.type
_entity.pdbx_description
1 polymer ?
#
loop_
_entity_poly.entity_id
_entity_poly.type
_entity_poly.pdbx_seq_one_letter_code
_entity_poly.pdbx_strand_id
1 'polypeptide(L)' 'MSQSKLNIFHFHIVDDQSFSYESLTYLQMSSKGAYKELHIYSQNDIKDIIEFAPERGIRIFVEFDTPSHTRS' A
#
# COMPACT_ATOMS: atom_id res chain seq x y z
N MET A 1 6.79 -13.99 -7.81
CA MET A 1 5.57 -14.61 -7.22
C MET A 1 4.90 -15.59 -8.19
N SER A 2 4.44 -15.15 -9.36
CA SER A 2 3.75 -15.99 -10.34
C SER A 2 4.55 -17.22 -10.79
N GLN A 3 5.83 -17.04 -11.13
CA GLN A 3 6.72 -18.15 -11.51
C GLN A 3 6.87 -19.22 -10.41
N SER A 4 6.65 -18.84 -9.15
CA SER A 4 6.74 -19.72 -7.97
C SER A 4 5.37 -20.15 -7.44
N LYS A 5 4.28 -19.89 -8.17
CA LYS A 5 2.89 -20.23 -7.79
C LYS A 5 2.40 -19.61 -6.47
N LEU A 6 3.00 -18.50 -6.03
CA LEU A 6 2.44 -17.71 -4.92
C LEU A 6 1.23 -16.92 -5.40
N ASN A 7 0.17 -16.82 -4.59
CA ASN A 7 -1.13 -16.27 -4.99
C ASN A 7 -1.66 -15.14 -4.08
N ILE A 8 -0.89 -14.70 -3.08
CA ILE A 8 -1.23 -13.57 -2.21
C ILE A 8 -0.03 -12.65 -2.14
N PHE A 9 -0.23 -11.39 -2.51
CA PHE A 9 0.68 -10.31 -2.19
C PHE A 9 0.15 -9.62 -0.94
N HIS A 10 0.75 -9.91 0.20
CA HIS A 10 0.45 -9.22 1.44
C HIS A 10 1.24 -7.91 1.45
N PHE A 11 0.53 -6.80 1.29
CA PHE A 11 1.08 -5.47 1.22
C PHE A 11 0.89 -4.74 2.54
N HIS A 12 1.90 -4.85 3.40
CA HIS A 12 2.04 -4.02 4.60
C HIS A 12 2.46 -2.61 4.16
N ILE A 13 1.47 -1.73 3.96
CA ILE A 13 1.63 -0.49 3.18
C ILE A 13 1.95 0.74 4.05
N VAL A 14 1.73 0.65 5.36
CA VAL A 14 2.01 1.70 6.36
C VAL A 14 2.62 1.08 7.60
N ASP A 15 3.51 1.82 8.28
CA ASP A 15 4.12 1.45 9.57
C ASP A 15 4.58 2.76 10.26
N ASP A 16 5.18 2.65 11.44
CA ASP A 16 5.73 3.75 12.24
C ASP A 16 6.61 4.74 11.49
N GLN A 17 7.34 4.29 10.48
CA GLN A 17 8.35 5.10 9.81
C GLN A 17 7.78 5.91 8.64
N SER A 18 6.68 5.47 8.02
CA SER A 18 6.04 6.23 6.95
C SER A 18 4.59 5.82 6.64
N PHE A 19 3.76 6.83 6.38
CA PHE A 19 2.41 6.68 5.83
C PHE A 19 2.42 6.97 4.32
N SER A 20 2.68 5.95 3.50
CA SER A 20 2.81 6.12 2.04
C SER A 20 1.51 5.95 1.25
N TYR A 21 0.42 5.49 1.86
CA TYR A 21 -0.86 5.33 1.18
C TYR A 21 -1.64 6.66 1.06
N GLU A 22 -2.04 7.05 -0.14
CA GLU A 22 -2.92 8.21 -0.32
C GLU A 22 -4.37 7.88 0.05
N SER A 23 -4.88 8.40 1.16
CA SER A 23 -6.30 8.29 1.52
C SER A 23 -7.12 9.41 0.86
N LEU A 24 -8.20 9.05 0.15
CA LEU A 24 -9.15 10.03 -0.42
C LEU A 24 -9.89 10.84 0.64
N THR A 25 -10.10 10.28 1.83
CA THR A 25 -10.82 10.94 2.93
C THR A 25 -9.87 11.67 3.87
N TYR A 26 -8.66 11.14 4.07
CA TYR A 26 -7.66 11.66 5.01
C TYR A 26 -6.35 12.00 4.30
N LEU A 27 -6.40 12.94 3.36
CA LEU A 27 -5.25 13.39 2.56
C LEU A 27 -4.04 13.82 3.42
N GLN A 28 -4.29 14.26 4.65
CA GLN A 28 -3.24 14.70 5.57
C GLN A 28 -2.35 13.56 6.10
N MET A 29 -2.81 12.31 6.03
CA MET A 29 -2.02 11.16 6.49
C MET A 29 -0.78 10.98 5.62
N SER A 30 -0.94 10.87 4.30
CA SER A 30 0.21 10.76 3.40
C SER A 30 1.00 12.05 3.26
N SER A 31 0.34 13.22 3.27
CA SER A 31 1.05 14.50 3.10
C SER A 31 2.01 14.83 4.25
N LYS A 32 1.75 14.30 5.46
CA LYS A 32 2.59 14.51 6.65
C LYS A 32 3.39 13.28 7.06
N GLY A 33 2.87 12.08 6.78
CA GLY A 33 3.47 10.82 7.20
C GLY A 33 4.38 10.17 6.16
N ALA A 34 4.32 10.55 4.88
CA ALA A 34 5.24 10.01 3.87
C ALA A 34 6.65 10.60 4.02
N TYR A 35 7.67 9.82 3.67
CA TYR A 35 9.06 10.31 3.69
C TYR A 35 9.28 11.52 2.78
N LYS A 36 8.67 11.51 1.59
CA LYS A 36 8.63 12.62 0.61
C LYS A 36 7.37 12.46 -0.24
N GLU A 37 6.97 13.53 -0.91
CA GLU A 37 5.81 13.55 -1.82
C GLU A 37 5.90 12.50 -2.94
N LEU A 38 7.11 12.24 -3.48
CA LEU A 38 7.34 11.20 -4.49
C LEU A 38 7.26 9.75 -3.96
N HIS A 39 7.14 9.57 -2.65
CA HIS A 39 7.04 8.25 -2.01
C HIS A 39 5.60 7.94 -1.55
N ILE A 40 4.61 8.54 -2.22
CA ILE A 40 3.19 8.32 -1.98
C ILE A 40 2.66 7.40 -3.08
N TYR A 41 1.96 6.34 -2.68
CA TYR A 41 1.14 5.54 -3.59
C TYR A 41 -0.18 6.27 -3.79
N SER A 42 -0.33 6.88 -4.97
CA SER A 42 -1.58 7.53 -5.38
C SER A 42 -2.68 6.49 -5.65
N GLN A 43 -3.91 6.96 -5.78
CA GLN A 43 -5.03 6.09 -6.18
C GLN A 43 -4.79 5.39 -7.52
N ASN A 44 -4.08 6.03 -8.45
CA ASN A 44 -3.74 5.40 -9.73
C ASN A 44 -2.69 4.30 -9.55
N ASP A 45 -1.67 4.52 -8.72
CA ASP A 45 -0.66 3.50 -8.44
C ASP A 45 -1.29 2.25 -7.80
N ILE A 46 -2.20 2.46 -6.84
CA ILE A 46 -2.94 1.35 -6.20
C ILE A 46 -3.82 0.62 -7.21
N LYS A 47 -4.50 1.35 -8.09
CA LYS A 47 -5.33 0.77 -9.15
C LYS A 47 -4.49 -0.07 -10.11
N ASP A 48 -3.34 0.43 -10.55
CA ASP A 48 -2.44 -0.28 -11.46
C ASP A 48 -1.96 -1.60 -10.83
N ILE A 49 -1.63 -1.60 -9.54
CA ILE A 49 -1.27 -2.82 -8.79
C ILE A 49 -2.43 -3.82 -8.75
N ILE A 50 -3.64 -3.36 -8.46
CA ILE A 50 -4.85 -4.19 -8.37
C ILE A 50 -5.22 -4.79 -9.74
N GLU A 51 -5.03 -4.05 -10.84
CA GLU A 51 -5.33 -4.52 -12.20
C GLU A 51 -4.25 -5.49 -12.72
N PHE A 52 -2.99 -5.29 -12.35
CA PHE A 52 -1.87 -6.11 -12.80
C PHE A 52 -1.83 -7.53 -12.18
N ALA A 53 -2.30 -7.67 -10.94
CA ALA A 53 -2.17 -8.89 -10.17
C ALA A 53 -3.09 -10.06 -10.59
N PRO A 54 -4.37 -9.83 -10.96
CA PRO A 54 -5.30 -10.88 -11.42
C PRO A 54 -4.81 -11.64 -12.65
N GLU A 55 -4.17 -10.97 -13.60
CA GLU A 55 -3.56 -11.62 -14.80
C GLU A 55 -2.52 -12.69 -14.43
N ARG A 56 -2.00 -12.64 -13.19
CA ARG A 56 -0.97 -13.54 -12.66
C ARG A 56 -1.52 -14.47 -11.58
N GLY A 57 -2.84 -14.48 -11.34
CA GLY A 57 -3.47 -15.26 -10.28
C GLY A 57 -3.09 -14.83 -8.87
N ILE A 58 -2.71 -13.56 -8.69
CA ILE A 58 -2.27 -13.01 -7.40
C ILE A 58 -3.38 -12.11 -6.85
N ARG A 59 -3.74 -12.33 -5.59
CA ARG A 59 -4.63 -11.44 -4.83
C ARG A 59 -3.82 -10.41 -4.08
N ILE A 60 -4.28 -9.16 -4.06
CA ILE A 60 -3.71 -8.11 -3.23
C ILE A 60 -4.43 -8.15 -1.88
N PHE A 61 -3.68 -8.25 -0.79
CA PHE A 61 -4.19 -8.11 0.57
C PHE A 61 -3.44 -6.97 1.23
N VAL A 62 -4.13 -5.88 1.56
CA VAL A 62 -3.51 -4.67 2.11
C VAL A 62 -3.69 -4.67 3.61
N GLU A 63 -2.62 -4.37 4.33
CA GLU A 63 -2.61 -4.25 5.79
C GLU A 63 -2.40 -2.80 6.22
N PHE A 64 -3.26 -2.37 7.14
CA PHE A 64 -3.10 -1.17 7.95
C PHE A 64 -3.01 -1.65 9.40
N ASP A 65 -1.78 -1.81 9.90
CA ASP A 65 -1.54 -2.33 11.24
C ASP A 65 -2.02 -1.34 12.32
N THR A 66 -2.64 -1.86 13.38
CA THR A 66 -3.14 -1.10 14.53
C THR A 66 -3.21 -1.99 15.79
N PRO A 67 -3.05 -1.44 17.02
CA PRO A 67 -2.78 -0.04 17.37
C PRO A 67 -1.28 0.30 17.49
N SER A 68 -0.39 -0.69 17.40
CA SER A 68 1.06 -0.48 17.29
C SER A 68 1.44 -0.28 15.81
N HIS A 69 2.66 0.18 15.52
CA HIS A 69 3.12 0.46 14.15
C HIS A 69 2.33 1.59 13.45
N THR A 70 1.90 2.61 14.21
CA THR A 70 1.01 3.69 13.75
C THR A 70 1.55 5.11 14.01
N ARG A 71 2.87 5.30 14.20
CA ARG A 71 3.41 6.64 14.52
C ARG A 71 3.35 7.64 13.36
N SER A 72 3.52 7.19 12.12
CA SER A 72 3.71 8.02 10.93
C SER A 72 2.53 8.93 10.59
#